data_AF-A0A832IPD9-F1
#
_entry.id   AF-A0A832IPD9-F1
#
_cell.length_a   1.000
_cell.length_b   1.000
_cell.length_c   1.000
_cell.angle_alpha   90.00
_cell.angle_beta   90.00
_cell.angle_gamma   90.00
#
_symmetry.space_group_name_H-M   'P 1'
#
loop_
_entity.id
_entity.type
_entity.pdbx_description
1 polymer ?
#
loop_
_entity_poly.entity_id
_entity_poly.type
_entity_poly.pdbx_seq_one_letter_code
_entity_poly.pdbx_strand_id
1 'polypeptide(L)'
;MSSVTIEPVRTRKELSAFIKLPWKIYHDDPQWVPPLLMDRKKLLDTKKNPFYKHSEIELFLAKKDGDIVGRNAAIINYNHNKFHNEEIGFFGFFESINDQSVANALFDAAKDWLKKKGFNSMRGPMNPSTNDEIGLLVEGFDRSPVILMTYNPKYYIDLYSNYGLKKEKDLLAYHVSADKVFTEKLERVARMIVRKEGVTFRSINMKDFKNEVDRIKYVYNEAWSKNWGFVPMTDEEFDFLAADLKQIVVPDLAIMAEVNGKPVGFALSLPDINIALKYNKSGRLLPGLYHLLTKKKKINWVRIIILGVIHSYQQTGIAAVLFYETAKRATRLGYYDGEASWVLEDNLMMNRSAELLNAEKYKTYRIYRMEF
;
A
#
# COMPACT_ATOMS: atom_id res chain seq x y z
N MET A 1 -15.54 -28.38 22.42
CA MET A 1 -15.11 -27.26 21.56
C MET A 1 -14.79 -27.85 20.21
N SER A 2 -15.36 -27.33 19.12
CA SER A 2 -15.03 -27.82 17.78
C SER A 2 -13.57 -27.49 17.45
N SER A 3 -12.83 -28.50 16.95
CA SER A 3 -11.42 -28.35 16.63
C SER A 3 -11.25 -27.51 15.37
N VAL A 4 -10.34 -26.53 15.41
CA VAL A 4 -9.91 -25.78 14.22
C VAL A 4 -8.89 -26.62 13.46
N THR A 5 -9.11 -26.83 12.17
CA THR A 5 -8.16 -27.53 11.28
C THR A 5 -7.55 -26.53 10.32
N ILE A 6 -6.23 -26.55 10.16
CA ILE A 6 -5.52 -25.77 9.16
C ILE A 6 -5.24 -26.63 7.93
N GLU A 7 -5.66 -26.16 6.77
CA GLU A 7 -5.39 -26.79 5.49
C GLU A 7 -4.63 -25.83 4.56
N PRO A 8 -3.57 -26.30 3.89
CA PRO A 8 -2.88 -25.46 2.93
C PRO A 8 -3.65 -25.44 1.59
N VAL A 9 -3.56 -24.34 0.86
CA VAL A 9 -4.25 -24.16 -0.43
C VAL A 9 -3.49 -24.89 -1.53
N ARG A 10 -4.14 -25.81 -2.24
CA ARG A 10 -3.53 -26.64 -3.29
C ARG A 10 -4.27 -26.57 -4.62
N THR A 11 -5.55 -26.23 -4.60
CA THR A 11 -6.43 -26.22 -5.78
C THR A 11 -6.92 -24.82 -6.13
N ARG A 12 -7.36 -24.64 -7.39
CA ARG A 12 -8.01 -23.38 -7.83
C ARG A 12 -9.29 -23.07 -7.03
N LYS A 13 -10.00 -24.10 -6.56
CA LYS A 13 -11.21 -23.95 -5.74
C LYS A 13 -10.86 -23.38 -4.36
N GLU A 14 -9.83 -23.92 -3.72
CA GLU A 14 -9.33 -23.42 -2.44
C GLU A 14 -8.76 -22.01 -2.58
N LEU A 15 -8.00 -21.70 -3.63
CA LEU A 15 -7.50 -20.34 -3.88
C LEU A 15 -8.66 -19.35 -4.06
N SER A 16 -9.71 -19.75 -4.76
CA SER A 16 -10.93 -18.94 -4.90
C SER A 16 -11.61 -18.72 -3.54
N ALA A 17 -11.65 -19.73 -2.68
CA ALA A 17 -12.20 -19.62 -1.33
C ALA A 17 -11.33 -18.70 -0.44
N PHE A 18 -10.01 -18.85 -0.51
CA PHE A 18 -9.04 -17.96 0.13
C PHE A 18 -9.30 -16.51 -0.26
N ILE A 19 -9.34 -16.21 -1.56
CA ILE A 19 -9.57 -14.84 -2.05
C ILE A 19 -10.92 -14.27 -1.60
N LYS A 20 -11.97 -15.10 -1.57
CA LYS A 20 -13.36 -14.67 -1.30
C LYS A 20 -13.74 -14.60 0.17
N LEU A 21 -12.95 -15.18 1.09
CA LEU A 21 -13.26 -15.16 2.52
C LEU A 21 -13.59 -13.75 3.09
N PRO A 22 -12.91 -12.65 2.68
CA PRO A 22 -13.30 -11.30 3.09
C PRO A 22 -14.78 -10.98 2.90
N TRP A 23 -15.41 -11.43 1.81
CA TRP A 23 -16.84 -11.16 1.57
C TRP A 23 -17.75 -11.73 2.66
N LYS A 24 -17.32 -12.79 3.37
CA LYS A 24 -18.02 -13.33 4.54
C LYS A 24 -17.78 -12.49 5.79
N ILE A 25 -16.56 -12.00 5.99
CA ILE A 25 -16.14 -11.29 7.20
C ILE A 25 -16.63 -9.84 7.22
N TYR A 26 -16.53 -9.14 6.10
CA TYR A 26 -16.87 -7.72 5.98
C TYR A 26 -18.29 -7.47 5.46
N HIS A 27 -19.16 -8.49 5.44
CA HIS A 27 -20.49 -8.42 4.82
C HIS A 27 -21.29 -7.19 5.26
N ASP A 28 -21.29 -6.91 6.56
CA ASP A 28 -22.05 -5.82 7.19
C ASP A 28 -21.21 -4.56 7.45
N ASP A 29 -19.96 -4.52 6.98
CA ASP A 29 -19.08 -3.39 7.20
C ASP A 29 -19.33 -2.27 6.16
N PRO A 30 -19.81 -1.09 6.58
CA PRO A 30 -20.13 0.00 5.66
C PRO A 30 -18.88 0.70 5.13
N GLN A 31 -17.71 0.53 5.74
CA GLN A 31 -16.46 1.15 5.31
C GLN A 31 -15.64 0.24 4.41
N TRP A 32 -15.88 -1.06 4.43
CA TRP A 32 -15.17 -1.99 3.57
C TRP A 32 -15.41 -1.74 2.08
N VAL A 33 -14.30 -1.76 1.33
CA VAL A 33 -14.28 -1.65 -0.13
C VAL A 33 -13.78 -2.99 -0.68
N PRO A 34 -14.64 -3.78 -1.35
CA PRO A 34 -14.23 -5.07 -1.90
C PRO A 34 -13.20 -4.87 -3.02
N PRO A 35 -12.03 -5.56 -2.98
CA PRO A 35 -11.08 -5.49 -4.06
C PRO A 35 -11.62 -6.20 -5.30
N LEU A 36 -11.08 -5.89 -6.48
CA LEU A 36 -11.39 -6.66 -7.68
C LEU A 36 -10.81 -8.07 -7.53
N LEU A 37 -11.65 -9.08 -7.74
CA LEU A 37 -11.25 -10.49 -7.67
C LEU A 37 -10.17 -10.83 -8.69
N MET A 38 -10.12 -10.15 -9.83
CA MET A 38 -9.07 -10.36 -10.83
C MET A 38 -7.71 -9.87 -10.34
N ASP A 39 -7.65 -8.74 -9.63
CA ASP A 39 -6.40 -8.19 -9.12
C ASP A 39 -5.85 -9.08 -8.01
N ARG A 40 -6.72 -9.58 -7.12
CA ARG A 40 -6.30 -10.55 -6.09
C ARG A 40 -5.83 -11.87 -6.67
N LYS A 41 -6.46 -12.36 -7.76
CA LYS A 41 -5.98 -13.54 -8.48
C LYS A 41 -4.65 -13.30 -9.16
N LYS A 42 -4.46 -12.12 -9.77
CA LYS A 42 -3.21 -11.73 -10.43
C LYS A 42 -2.07 -11.61 -9.42
N LEU A 43 -2.34 -10.97 -8.28
CA LEU A 43 -1.38 -10.81 -7.18
C LEU A 43 -0.90 -12.15 -6.64
N LEU A 44 -1.80 -13.13 -6.47
CA LEU A 44 -1.49 -14.47 -5.95
C LEU A 44 -1.14 -15.51 -7.03
N ASP A 45 -0.99 -15.11 -8.29
CA ASP A 45 -0.59 -16.03 -9.37
C ASP A 45 0.93 -16.21 -9.34
N THR A 46 1.39 -17.25 -8.63
CA THR A 46 2.81 -17.56 -8.45
C THR A 46 3.56 -17.90 -9.74
N LYS A 47 2.85 -18.10 -10.86
CA LYS A 47 3.47 -18.35 -12.17
C LYS A 47 3.62 -17.09 -13.00
N LYS A 48 2.78 -16.07 -12.77
CA LYS A 48 2.73 -14.85 -13.60
C LYS A 48 3.25 -13.61 -12.90
N ASN A 49 3.09 -13.51 -11.58
CA ASN A 49 3.57 -12.36 -10.84
C ASN A 49 5.09 -12.50 -10.64
N PRO A 50 5.91 -11.56 -11.18
CA PRO A 50 7.37 -11.63 -11.13
C PRO A 50 7.96 -11.64 -9.72
N PHE A 51 7.23 -11.17 -8.70
CA PHE A 51 7.62 -11.30 -7.29
C PHE A 51 8.00 -12.74 -6.92
N TYR A 52 7.26 -13.73 -7.41
CA TYR A 52 7.48 -15.13 -7.07
C TYR A 52 8.62 -15.79 -7.86
N LYS A 53 9.33 -15.06 -8.72
CA LYS A 53 10.59 -15.55 -9.32
C LYS A 53 11.72 -15.66 -8.28
N HIS A 54 11.61 -14.88 -7.21
CA HIS A 54 12.61 -14.80 -6.13
C HIS A 54 11.96 -14.86 -4.75
N SER A 55 10.70 -15.27 -4.65
CA SER A 55 9.95 -15.32 -3.39
C SER A 55 9.03 -16.52 -3.34
N GLU A 56 8.78 -17.03 -2.14
CA GLU A 56 7.89 -18.17 -1.89
C GLU A 56 6.67 -17.74 -1.07
N ILE A 57 5.55 -18.43 -1.25
CA ILE A 57 4.34 -18.23 -0.48
C ILE A 57 3.64 -19.56 -0.19
N GLU A 58 3.16 -19.71 1.02
CA GLU A 58 2.26 -20.79 1.44
C GLU A 58 0.97 -20.18 1.98
N LEU A 59 -0.17 -20.63 1.47
CA LEU A 59 -1.48 -20.09 1.82
C LEU A 59 -2.22 -21.12 2.67
N PHE A 60 -2.85 -20.65 3.75
CA PHE A 60 -3.57 -21.47 4.71
C PHE A 60 -5.04 -21.05 4.81
N LEU A 61 -5.92 -22.04 4.96
CA LEU A 61 -7.32 -21.87 5.33
C LEU A 61 -7.56 -22.54 6.69
N ALA A 62 -8.25 -21.83 7.58
CA ALA A 62 -8.76 -22.41 8.81
C ALA A 62 -10.20 -22.86 8.61
N LYS A 63 -10.49 -24.10 8.98
CA LYS A 63 -11.83 -24.67 9.01
C LYS A 63 -12.28 -24.97 10.43
N LYS A 64 -13.55 -24.67 10.71
CA LYS A 64 -14.23 -25.00 11.97
C LYS A 64 -15.65 -25.42 11.63
N ASP A 65 -16.06 -26.61 12.09
CA ASP A 65 -17.39 -27.17 11.82
C ASP A 65 -17.73 -27.27 10.31
N GLY A 66 -16.71 -27.57 9.48
CA GLY A 66 -16.85 -27.68 8.02
C GLY A 66 -16.80 -26.34 7.26
N ASP A 67 -16.89 -25.22 7.96
CA ASP A 67 -16.85 -23.87 7.41
C ASP A 67 -15.43 -23.30 7.36
N ILE A 68 -15.12 -22.57 6.29
CA ILE A 68 -13.92 -21.72 6.26
C ILE A 68 -14.19 -20.49 7.13
N VAL A 69 -13.33 -20.30 8.14
CA VAL A 69 -13.47 -19.26 9.17
C VAL A 69 -12.26 -18.36 9.30
N GLY A 70 -11.18 -18.67 8.58
CA GLY A 70 -9.98 -17.84 8.56
C GLY A 70 -9.03 -18.20 7.43
N ARG A 71 -8.08 -17.31 7.15
CA ARG A 71 -7.01 -17.51 6.18
C ARG A 71 -5.75 -16.78 6.63
N ASN A 72 -4.58 -17.24 6.21
CA ASN A 72 -3.30 -16.56 6.43
C ASN A 72 -2.30 -17.01 5.36
N ALA A 73 -1.24 -16.25 5.14
CA ALA A 73 -0.13 -16.63 4.29
C ALA A 73 1.19 -16.54 5.05
N ALA A 74 2.10 -17.47 4.79
CA ALA A 74 3.51 -17.35 5.11
C ALA A 74 4.29 -17.07 3.82
N ILE A 75 5.24 -16.14 3.88
CA ILE A 75 5.92 -15.58 2.70
C ILE A 75 7.42 -15.51 3.00
N ILE A 76 8.25 -15.87 2.01
CA ILE A 76 9.70 -15.60 2.04
C ILE A 76 10.00 -14.66 0.89
N ASN A 77 10.63 -13.53 1.19
CA ASN A 77 11.16 -12.60 0.21
C ASN A 77 12.69 -12.65 0.23
N TYR A 78 13.29 -13.42 -0.69
CA TYR A 78 14.75 -13.61 -0.71
C TYR A 78 15.49 -12.32 -1.05
N ASN A 79 14.91 -11.44 -1.87
CA ASN A 79 15.48 -10.13 -2.18
C ASN A 79 15.51 -9.21 -0.95
N HIS A 80 14.45 -9.20 -0.13
CA HIS A 80 14.44 -8.46 1.14
C HIS A 80 15.58 -8.91 2.05
N ASN A 81 15.66 -10.22 2.29
CA ASN A 81 16.66 -10.81 3.18
C ASN A 81 18.08 -10.53 2.68
N LYS A 82 18.32 -10.65 1.37
CA LYS A 82 19.60 -10.30 0.75
C LYS A 82 19.94 -8.82 0.87
N PHE A 83 18.97 -7.92 0.66
CA PHE A 83 19.20 -6.48 0.66
C PHE A 83 19.45 -5.93 2.07
N HIS A 84 18.67 -6.40 3.05
CA HIS A 84 18.78 -5.95 4.44
C HIS A 84 19.75 -6.78 5.29
N ASN A 85 20.31 -7.87 4.75
CA ASN A 85 21.08 -8.85 5.51
C ASN A 85 20.29 -9.35 6.74
N GLU A 86 19.03 -9.68 6.51
CA GLU A 86 18.09 -10.23 7.50
C GLU A 86 17.77 -11.69 7.18
N GLU A 87 17.32 -12.44 8.18
CA GLU A 87 16.77 -13.80 8.04
C GLU A 87 15.34 -13.81 8.59
N ILE A 88 14.46 -13.04 7.94
CA ILE A 88 13.08 -12.86 8.39
C ILE A 88 12.07 -13.43 7.39
N GLY A 89 11.09 -14.15 7.92
CA GLY A 89 9.89 -14.53 7.19
C GLY A 89 8.83 -13.44 7.24
N PHE A 90 7.80 -13.57 6.42
CA PHE A 90 6.66 -12.67 6.43
C PHE A 90 5.36 -13.43 6.61
N PHE A 91 4.36 -12.76 7.17
CA PHE A 91 2.98 -13.24 7.16
C PHE A 91 2.06 -12.16 6.60
N GLY A 92 0.92 -12.56 6.04
CA GLY A 92 0.00 -11.63 5.40
C GLY A 92 -1.30 -12.27 4.96
N PHE A 93 -2.14 -11.50 4.29
CA PHE A 93 -3.47 -11.88 3.81
C PHE A 93 -4.38 -12.41 4.92
N PHE A 94 -4.07 -12.12 6.19
CA PHE A 94 -4.79 -12.63 7.34
C PHE A 94 -6.25 -12.21 7.32
N GLU A 95 -7.13 -13.17 7.50
CA GLU A 95 -8.53 -12.93 7.83
C GLU A 95 -9.01 -13.96 8.84
N SER A 96 -9.88 -13.57 9.75
CA SER A 96 -10.46 -14.49 10.73
C SER A 96 -11.79 -13.97 11.22
N ILE A 97 -12.70 -14.87 11.57
CA ILE A 97 -13.78 -14.54 12.52
C ILE A 97 -13.17 -14.07 13.84
N ASN A 98 -13.96 -13.39 14.68
CA ASN A 98 -13.50 -12.93 16.01
C ASN A 98 -13.39 -14.10 17.01
N ASP A 99 -12.40 -14.96 16.79
CA ASP A 99 -12.10 -16.15 17.58
C ASP A 99 -10.57 -16.31 17.70
N GLN A 100 -10.06 -16.18 18.93
CA GLN A 100 -8.63 -16.28 19.21
C GLN A 100 -8.04 -17.65 18.84
N SER A 101 -8.83 -18.73 18.97
CA SER A 101 -8.34 -20.08 18.63
C SER A 101 -8.06 -20.23 17.14
N VAL A 102 -8.86 -19.57 16.29
CA VAL A 102 -8.66 -19.53 14.83
C VAL A 102 -7.42 -18.71 14.48
N ALA A 103 -7.27 -17.54 15.09
CA ALA A 103 -6.11 -16.68 14.88
C ALA A 103 -4.80 -17.37 15.30
N ASN A 104 -4.77 -17.99 16.49
CA ASN A 104 -3.61 -18.72 16.99
C ASN A 104 -3.19 -19.84 16.03
N ALA A 105 -4.14 -20.67 15.59
CA ALA A 105 -3.86 -21.77 14.67
C ALA A 105 -3.31 -21.28 13.32
N LEU A 106 -3.81 -20.15 12.80
CA LEU A 106 -3.33 -19.56 11.56
C LEU A 106 -1.93 -18.95 11.67
N PHE A 107 -1.61 -18.29 12.77
CA PHE A 107 -0.27 -17.76 13.00
C PHE A 107 0.73 -18.87 13.30
N ASP A 108 0.34 -19.91 14.03
CA ASP A 108 1.15 -21.09 14.27
C ASP A 108 1.48 -21.81 12.95
N ALA A 109 0.51 -21.97 12.04
CA ALA A 109 0.77 -22.57 10.73
C ALA A 109 1.79 -21.77 9.90
N ALA A 110 1.71 -20.43 9.93
CA ALA A 110 2.66 -19.59 9.23
C ALA A 110 4.06 -19.67 9.87
N LYS A 111 4.14 -19.58 11.20
CA LYS A 111 5.37 -19.76 11.99
C LYS A 111 6.01 -21.11 11.69
N ASP A 112 5.27 -22.20 11.77
CA ASP A 112 5.80 -23.55 11.58
C ASP A 112 6.33 -23.78 10.16
N TRP A 113 5.67 -23.21 9.15
CA TRP A 113 6.16 -23.26 7.78
C TRP A 113 7.48 -22.48 7.62
N LEU A 114 7.57 -21.29 8.23
CA LEU A 114 8.80 -20.48 8.23
C LEU A 114 9.94 -21.18 8.99
N LYS A 115 9.67 -21.78 10.16
CA LYS A 115 10.67 -22.57 10.92
C LYS A 115 11.22 -23.73 10.11
N LYS A 116 10.36 -24.46 9.39
CA LYS A 116 10.79 -25.55 8.49
C LYS A 116 11.67 -25.06 7.33
N LYS A 117 11.58 -23.78 6.98
CA LYS A 117 12.40 -23.11 5.97
C LYS A 117 13.67 -22.48 6.55
N GLY A 118 13.93 -22.63 7.85
CA GLY A 118 15.13 -22.14 8.52
C GLY A 118 15.03 -20.73 9.08
N PHE A 119 13.85 -20.11 9.08
CA PHE A 119 13.64 -18.80 9.67
C PHE A 119 13.35 -18.91 11.18
N ASN A 120 13.70 -17.87 11.94
CA ASN A 120 13.48 -17.77 13.39
C ASN A 120 12.61 -16.55 13.78
N SER A 121 12.10 -15.82 12.79
CA SER A 121 11.27 -14.65 13.01
C SER A 121 10.30 -14.43 11.85
N MET A 122 9.22 -13.69 12.12
CA MET A 122 8.27 -13.24 11.11
C MET A 122 7.83 -11.78 11.31
N ARG A 123 7.59 -11.06 10.21
CA ARG A 123 7.11 -9.67 10.18
C ARG A 123 5.84 -9.55 9.33
N GLY A 124 4.87 -8.73 9.73
CA GLY A 124 3.63 -8.60 8.98
C GLY A 124 2.55 -7.73 9.63
N PRO A 125 1.41 -7.50 8.97
CA PRO A 125 1.04 -8.16 7.72
C PRO A 125 1.72 -7.53 6.48
N MET A 126 2.18 -8.37 5.56
CA MET A 126 2.69 -7.99 4.23
C MET A 126 1.93 -8.73 3.12
N ASN A 127 1.37 -8.03 2.12
CA ASN A 127 0.51 -8.65 1.09
C ASN A 127 0.99 -8.46 -0.37
N PRO A 128 2.06 -9.12 -0.83
CA PRO A 128 3.03 -9.94 -0.08
C PRO A 128 4.32 -9.21 0.33
N SER A 129 4.59 -8.01 -0.20
CA SER A 129 5.85 -7.29 0.04
C SER A 129 5.63 -5.83 0.43
N THR A 130 6.69 -5.15 0.86
CA THR A 130 6.69 -3.71 1.14
C THR A 130 6.44 -2.84 -0.10
N ASN A 131 6.58 -3.40 -1.30
CA ASN A 131 6.18 -2.77 -2.57
C ASN A 131 4.68 -2.96 -2.89
N ASP A 132 3.94 -3.71 -2.06
CA ASP A 132 2.50 -3.97 -2.19
C ASP A 132 1.71 -3.35 -1.00
N GLU A 133 0.55 -3.92 -0.64
CA GLU A 133 -0.28 -3.49 0.50
C GLU A 133 0.19 -4.16 1.81
N ILE A 134 0.45 -3.39 2.88
CA ILE A 134 1.01 -3.86 4.16
C ILE A 134 0.38 -3.07 5.31
N GLY A 135 0.56 -3.57 6.52
CA GLY A 135 0.10 -2.90 7.74
C GLY A 135 -1.34 -3.23 8.11
N LEU A 136 -1.56 -3.48 9.40
CA LEU A 136 -2.88 -3.64 9.99
C LEU A 136 -3.41 -2.25 10.36
N LEU A 137 -4.61 -1.88 9.90
CA LEU A 137 -5.28 -0.67 10.38
C LEU A 137 -5.51 -0.79 11.90
N VAL A 138 -4.99 0.15 12.68
CA VAL A 138 -5.14 0.22 14.14
C VAL A 138 -5.87 1.49 14.61
N GLU A 139 -5.94 2.55 13.78
CA GLU A 139 -6.67 3.79 14.03
C GLU A 139 -7.37 4.29 12.75
N GLY A 140 -8.56 4.88 12.88
CA GLY A 140 -9.32 5.48 11.76
C GLY A 140 -10.30 4.55 11.04
N PHE A 141 -11.01 3.70 11.81
CA PHE A 141 -12.02 2.75 11.30
C PHE A 141 -13.32 3.40 10.83
N ASP A 142 -13.52 4.69 11.08
CA ASP A 142 -14.68 5.49 10.68
C ASP A 142 -14.70 5.84 9.18
N ARG A 143 -13.62 5.53 8.44
CA ARG A 143 -13.48 5.81 7.01
C ARG A 143 -13.01 4.61 6.19
N SER A 144 -13.59 4.46 5.00
CA SER A 144 -13.12 3.52 3.98
C SER A 144 -11.62 3.66 3.67
N PRO A 145 -10.93 2.58 3.27
CA PRO A 145 -9.58 2.68 2.74
C PRO A 145 -9.59 3.41 1.39
N VAL A 146 -8.59 4.25 1.16
CA VAL A 146 -8.31 4.75 -0.19
C VAL A 146 -7.53 3.70 -1.00
N ILE A 147 -7.37 3.92 -2.29
CA ILE A 147 -6.72 2.98 -3.21
C ILE A 147 -5.35 2.49 -2.69
N LEU A 148 -5.09 1.19 -2.82
CA LEU A 148 -3.84 0.52 -2.41
C LEU A 148 -3.52 0.65 -0.90
N MET A 149 -4.54 0.85 -0.06
CA MET A 149 -4.44 0.82 1.41
C MET A 149 -5.21 -0.35 1.98
N THR A 150 -4.70 -0.94 3.06
CA THR A 150 -5.36 -2.04 3.76
C THR A 150 -6.58 -1.55 4.56
N TYR A 151 -7.46 -2.50 4.88
CA TYR A 151 -8.56 -2.32 5.82
C TYR A 151 -8.85 -3.67 6.47
N ASN A 152 -9.20 -3.66 7.76
CA ASN A 152 -9.50 -4.86 8.53
C ASN A 152 -10.55 -4.55 9.61
N PRO A 153 -11.23 -5.57 10.17
CA PRO A 153 -12.07 -5.38 11.34
C PRO A 153 -11.23 -4.95 12.54
N LYS A 154 -11.82 -4.11 13.40
CA LYS A 154 -11.13 -3.57 14.59
C LYS A 154 -10.65 -4.67 15.55
N TYR A 155 -11.38 -5.78 15.67
CA TYR A 155 -11.01 -6.88 16.57
C TYR A 155 -9.72 -7.60 16.16
N TYR A 156 -9.19 -7.38 14.95
CA TYR A 156 -7.89 -7.96 14.57
C TYR A 156 -6.75 -7.43 15.44
N ILE A 157 -6.87 -6.22 16.00
CA ILE A 157 -5.88 -5.66 16.93
C ILE A 157 -5.71 -6.60 18.14
N ASP A 158 -6.82 -7.08 18.69
CA ASP A 158 -6.83 -7.99 19.83
C ASP A 158 -6.32 -9.36 19.43
N LEU A 159 -6.74 -9.89 18.27
CA LEU A 159 -6.26 -11.19 17.77
C LEU A 159 -4.73 -11.23 17.60
N TYR A 160 -4.14 -10.15 17.08
CA TYR A 160 -2.69 -10.04 16.90
C TYR A 160 -1.96 -9.92 18.25
N SER A 161 -2.42 -9.01 19.11
CA SER A 161 -1.77 -8.75 20.40
C SER A 161 -1.85 -9.94 21.35
N ASN A 162 -2.99 -10.63 21.41
CA ASN A 162 -3.21 -11.81 22.24
C ASN A 162 -2.41 -13.04 21.77
N TYR A 163 -2.09 -13.14 20.48
CA TYR A 163 -1.17 -14.18 19.99
C TYR A 163 0.28 -13.94 20.46
N GLY A 164 0.63 -12.68 20.73
CA GLY A 164 1.96 -12.27 21.21
C GLY A 164 2.76 -11.44 20.21
N LEU A 165 2.20 -11.10 19.05
CA LEU A 165 2.82 -10.20 18.07
C LEU A 165 3.13 -8.84 18.70
N LYS A 166 4.33 -8.32 18.46
CA LYS A 166 4.79 -7.02 18.99
C LYS A 166 4.84 -5.98 17.88
N LYS A 167 4.59 -4.72 18.20
CA LYS A 167 4.74 -3.61 17.26
C LYS A 167 6.19 -3.58 16.75
N GLU A 168 6.35 -3.48 15.44
CA GLU A 168 7.64 -3.26 14.76
C GLU A 168 7.71 -1.82 14.23
N LYS A 169 6.67 -1.36 13.53
CA LYS A 169 6.64 -0.03 12.92
C LYS A 169 5.20 0.44 12.69
N ASP A 170 4.91 1.70 12.98
CA ASP A 170 3.68 2.36 12.53
C ASP A 170 3.90 3.15 11.24
N LEU A 171 2.91 3.07 10.36
CA LEU A 171 2.78 3.78 9.09
C LEU A 171 1.60 4.74 9.23
N LEU A 172 1.89 6.02 9.11
CA LEU A 172 0.93 7.11 9.28
C LEU A 172 0.32 7.48 7.94
N ALA A 173 -0.97 7.82 7.96
CA ALA A 173 -1.65 8.43 6.83
C ALA A 173 -2.21 9.80 7.24
N TYR A 174 -1.92 10.79 6.39
CA TYR A 174 -2.34 12.16 6.58
C TYR A 174 -3.41 12.54 5.56
N HIS A 175 -4.51 13.09 6.05
CA HIS A 175 -5.54 13.72 5.22
C HIS A 175 -5.08 15.13 4.88
N VAL A 176 -4.95 15.40 3.59
CA VAL A 176 -4.66 16.72 3.03
C VAL A 176 -5.94 17.24 2.41
N SER A 177 -6.34 18.46 2.75
CA SER A 177 -7.56 19.07 2.22
C SER A 177 -7.23 20.41 1.56
N ALA A 178 -7.88 20.67 0.42
CA ALA A 178 -7.65 21.86 -0.40
C ALA A 178 -7.92 23.17 0.37
N ASP A 179 -8.88 23.18 1.30
CA ASP A 179 -9.19 24.33 2.15
C ASP A 179 -8.07 24.69 3.14
N LYS A 180 -7.26 23.70 3.56
CA LYS A 180 -6.19 23.88 4.55
C LYS A 180 -4.81 24.06 3.91
N VAL A 181 -4.59 23.51 2.71
CA VAL A 181 -3.26 23.46 2.08
C VAL A 181 -2.83 24.79 1.46
N PHE A 182 -3.76 25.59 0.91
CA PHE A 182 -3.44 26.84 0.24
C PHE A 182 -3.31 28.00 1.23
N THR A 183 -2.09 28.21 1.73
CA THR A 183 -1.75 29.36 2.60
C THR A 183 -0.74 30.30 1.94
N GLU A 184 -0.83 31.60 2.23
CA GLU A 184 0.14 32.60 1.72
C GLU A 184 1.58 32.25 2.12
N LYS A 185 1.77 31.71 3.32
CA LYS A 185 3.07 31.26 3.83
C LYS A 185 3.64 30.15 2.94
N LEU A 186 2.85 29.11 2.65
CA LEU A 186 3.31 27.98 1.83
C LEU A 186 3.57 28.41 0.39
N GLU A 187 2.72 29.26 -0.19
CA GLU A 187 2.95 29.84 -1.51
C GLU A 187 4.26 30.61 -1.61
N ARG A 188 4.55 31.45 -0.62
CA ARG A 188 5.79 32.22 -0.58
C ARG A 188 7.02 31.32 -0.48
N VAL A 189 6.96 30.30 0.38
CA VAL A 189 8.03 29.30 0.54
C VAL A 189 8.23 28.52 -0.76
N ALA A 190 7.14 28.07 -1.41
CA ALA A 190 7.20 27.36 -2.67
C ALA A 190 7.85 28.21 -3.78
N ARG A 191 7.44 29.48 -3.93
CA ARG A 191 8.04 30.41 -4.91
C ARG A 191 9.52 30.64 -4.66
N MET A 192 9.93 30.74 -3.40
CA MET A 192 11.34 30.92 -3.02
C MET A 192 12.18 29.71 -3.41
N ILE A 193 11.75 28.49 -3.05
CA ILE A 193 12.46 27.25 -3.35
C ILE A 193 12.58 27.05 -4.86
N VAL A 194 11.49 27.27 -5.62
CA VAL A 194 11.51 27.18 -7.08
C VAL A 194 12.59 28.07 -7.69
N ARG A 195 12.69 29.32 -7.24
CA ARG A 195 13.69 30.28 -7.74
C ARG A 195 15.10 29.92 -7.31
N LYS A 196 15.30 29.53 -6.05
CA LYS A 196 16.61 29.23 -5.47
C LYS A 196 17.23 27.99 -6.11
N GLU A 197 16.46 26.92 -6.23
CA GLU A 197 16.96 25.62 -6.71
C GLU A 197 16.86 25.47 -8.23
N GLY A 198 16.17 26.39 -8.92
CA GLY A 198 15.95 26.32 -10.36
C GLY A 198 15.12 25.11 -10.79
N VAL A 199 14.25 24.62 -9.90
CA VAL A 199 13.43 23.42 -10.13
C VAL A 199 12.20 23.74 -10.98
N THR A 200 11.88 22.87 -11.93
CA THR A 200 10.67 22.90 -12.74
C THR A 200 9.85 21.64 -12.51
N PHE A 201 8.54 21.71 -12.79
CA PHE A 201 7.61 20.59 -12.59
C PHE A 201 6.85 20.31 -13.88
N ARG A 202 6.91 19.08 -14.39
CA ARG A 202 6.18 18.66 -15.59
C ARG A 202 5.37 17.40 -15.35
N SER A 203 4.26 17.27 -16.06
CA SER A 203 3.51 16.01 -16.15
C SER A 203 4.34 14.97 -16.91
N ILE A 204 4.16 13.68 -16.60
CA ILE A 204 4.77 12.61 -17.40
C ILE A 204 4.22 12.61 -18.84
N ASN A 205 5.07 12.25 -19.79
CA ASN A 205 4.66 12.08 -21.19
C ASN A 205 4.17 10.65 -21.44
N MET A 206 2.86 10.45 -21.49
CA MET A 206 2.26 9.12 -21.75
C MET A 206 2.59 8.54 -23.13
N LYS A 207 2.99 9.36 -24.11
CA LYS A 207 3.45 8.89 -25.42
C LYS A 207 4.86 8.28 -25.34
N ASP A 208 5.63 8.71 -24.34
CA ASP A 208 7.00 8.26 -24.08
C ASP A 208 7.07 7.41 -22.80
N PHE A 209 6.02 6.61 -22.56
CA PHE A 209 5.78 5.93 -21.28
C PHE A 209 6.98 5.09 -20.80
N LYS A 210 7.66 4.39 -21.72
CA LYS A 210 8.80 3.54 -21.37
C LYS A 210 9.96 4.37 -20.78
N ASN A 211 10.35 5.46 -21.43
CA ASN A 211 11.43 6.30 -20.94
C ASN A 211 11.03 7.07 -19.67
N GLU A 212 9.74 7.40 -19.50
CA GLU A 212 9.25 7.95 -18.23
C GLU A 212 9.35 6.92 -17.10
N VAL A 213 9.01 5.65 -17.34
CA VAL A 213 9.19 4.56 -16.38
C VAL A 213 10.66 4.45 -15.96
N ASP A 214 11.61 4.51 -16.90
CA ASP A 214 13.05 4.47 -16.59
C ASP A 214 13.49 5.66 -15.71
N ARG A 215 13.00 6.87 -16.00
CA ARG A 215 13.28 8.07 -15.19
C ARG A 215 12.69 7.96 -13.79
N ILE A 216 11.45 7.48 -13.68
CA ILE A 216 10.76 7.28 -12.40
C ILE A 216 11.51 6.23 -11.57
N LYS A 217 11.91 5.12 -12.19
CA LYS A 217 12.67 4.05 -11.53
C LYS A 217 14.00 4.56 -10.99
N TYR A 218 14.71 5.40 -11.75
CA TYR A 218 15.92 6.07 -11.27
C TYR A 218 15.64 6.88 -10.00
N VAL A 219 14.64 7.79 -10.03
CA VAL A 219 14.30 8.61 -8.87
C VAL A 219 13.81 7.77 -7.69
N TYR A 220 13.03 6.70 -7.94
CA TYR A 220 12.52 5.79 -6.92
C TYR A 220 13.68 5.12 -6.17
N ASN A 221 14.57 4.45 -6.90
CA ASN A 221 15.71 3.75 -6.30
C ASN A 221 16.65 4.71 -5.57
N GLU A 222 16.92 5.88 -6.17
CA GLU A 222 17.78 6.89 -5.54
C GLU A 222 17.12 7.50 -4.30
N ALA A 223 15.83 7.83 -4.31
CA ALA A 223 15.19 8.50 -3.19
C ALA A 223 14.84 7.55 -2.03
N TRP A 224 14.53 6.28 -2.33
CA TRP A 224 13.98 5.34 -1.35
C TRP A 224 14.98 4.31 -0.81
N SER A 225 16.20 4.25 -1.35
CA SER A 225 17.20 3.24 -0.93
C SER A 225 17.56 3.22 0.56
N LYS A 226 17.26 4.29 1.31
CA LYS A 226 17.46 4.36 2.76
C LYS A 226 16.19 4.22 3.60
N ASN A 227 15.02 4.06 2.98
CA ASN A 227 13.76 3.91 3.72
C ASN A 227 13.65 2.52 4.35
N TRP A 228 13.01 2.47 5.52
CA TRP A 228 12.77 1.20 6.22
C TRP A 228 11.95 0.24 5.37
N GLY A 229 12.39 -1.02 5.28
CA GLY A 229 11.73 -2.07 4.50
C GLY A 229 11.80 -1.88 2.97
N PHE A 230 12.54 -0.88 2.47
CA PHE A 230 12.74 -0.71 1.04
C PHE A 230 13.54 -1.87 0.45
N VAL A 231 12.98 -2.48 -0.60
CA VAL A 231 13.68 -3.47 -1.41
C VAL A 231 13.57 -3.03 -2.88
N PRO A 232 14.70 -2.87 -3.60
CA PRO A 232 14.68 -2.55 -5.01
C PRO A 232 13.84 -3.57 -5.77
N MET A 233 12.82 -3.10 -6.49
CA MET A 233 12.10 -3.94 -7.45
C MET A 233 13.05 -4.34 -8.58
N THR A 234 12.92 -5.59 -9.02
CA THR A 234 13.45 -6.01 -10.32
C THR A 234 12.77 -5.24 -11.45
N ASP A 235 13.43 -5.19 -12.61
CA ASP A 235 12.89 -4.53 -13.81
C ASP A 235 11.51 -5.06 -14.17
N GLU A 236 11.31 -6.37 -14.10
CA GLU A 236 10.04 -7.01 -14.40
C GLU A 236 8.94 -6.67 -13.39
N GLU A 237 9.26 -6.57 -12.09
CA GLU A 237 8.30 -6.14 -11.06
C GLU A 237 7.88 -4.69 -11.26
N PHE A 238 8.86 -3.81 -11.57
CA PHE A 238 8.58 -2.39 -11.81
C PHE A 238 7.70 -2.22 -13.06
N ASP A 239 8.02 -2.91 -14.16
CA ASP A 239 7.23 -2.88 -15.39
C ASP A 239 5.82 -3.46 -15.18
N PHE A 240 5.70 -4.53 -14.40
CA PHE A 240 4.43 -5.15 -14.06
C PHE A 240 3.53 -4.19 -13.27
N LEU A 241 4.08 -3.50 -12.27
CA LEU A 241 3.38 -2.48 -11.50
C LEU A 241 3.01 -1.27 -12.37
N ALA A 242 3.94 -0.77 -13.18
CA ALA A 242 3.70 0.36 -14.07
C ALA A 242 2.58 0.07 -15.07
N ALA A 243 2.50 -1.15 -15.61
CA ALA A 243 1.44 -1.57 -16.51
C ALA A 243 0.05 -1.58 -15.85
N ASP A 244 -0.04 -1.95 -14.56
CA ASP A 244 -1.29 -1.90 -13.81
C ASP A 244 -1.72 -0.47 -13.51
N LEU A 245 -0.79 0.36 -13.03
CA LEU A 245 -1.08 1.76 -12.70
C LEU A 245 -1.42 2.60 -13.93
N LYS A 246 -0.92 2.22 -15.12
CA LYS A 246 -1.21 2.91 -16.39
C LYS A 246 -2.70 3.07 -16.68
N GLN A 247 -3.56 2.17 -16.18
CA GLN A 247 -5.01 2.22 -16.43
C GLN A 247 -5.73 3.30 -15.62
N ILE A 248 -5.11 3.75 -14.52
CA ILE A 248 -5.73 4.66 -13.54
C ILE A 248 -4.93 5.95 -13.34
N VAL A 249 -3.72 6.03 -13.90
CA VAL A 249 -2.88 7.23 -13.81
C VAL A 249 -3.54 8.41 -14.53
N VAL A 250 -3.56 9.56 -13.86
CA VAL A 250 -3.89 10.84 -14.47
C VAL A 250 -2.56 11.55 -14.73
N PRO A 251 -2.18 11.83 -15.99
CA PRO A 251 -0.83 12.34 -16.30
C PRO A 251 -0.46 13.61 -15.52
N ASP A 252 -1.43 14.50 -15.29
CA ASP A 252 -1.23 15.73 -14.51
C ASP A 252 -0.95 15.50 -13.02
N LEU A 253 -1.22 14.30 -12.50
CA LEU A 253 -0.94 13.89 -11.12
C LEU A 253 0.31 13.00 -10.98
N ALA A 254 0.98 12.73 -12.10
CA ALA A 254 2.30 12.12 -12.14
C ALA A 254 3.32 13.18 -12.56
N ILE A 255 4.02 13.73 -11.58
CA ILE A 255 4.79 14.97 -11.70
C ILE A 255 6.27 14.65 -11.55
N MET A 256 7.05 14.98 -12.58
CA MET A 256 8.51 14.98 -12.51
C MET A 256 9.00 16.36 -12.09
N ALA A 257 9.88 16.41 -11.09
CA ALA A 257 10.66 17.58 -10.72
C ALA A 257 12.03 17.51 -11.38
N GLU A 258 12.42 18.56 -12.09
CA GLU A 258 13.68 18.62 -12.83
C GLU A 258 14.49 19.87 -12.48
N VAL A 259 15.81 19.72 -12.40
CA VAL A 259 16.77 20.84 -12.30
C VAL A 259 17.72 20.71 -13.49
N ASN A 260 17.82 21.75 -14.31
CA ASN A 260 18.61 21.73 -15.55
C ASN A 260 18.27 20.54 -16.47
N GLY A 261 16.99 20.18 -16.55
CA GLY A 261 16.48 19.05 -17.37
C GLY A 261 16.80 17.65 -16.83
N LYS A 262 17.39 17.55 -15.64
CA LYS A 262 17.66 16.27 -14.97
C LYS A 262 16.60 15.96 -13.92
N PRO A 263 16.04 14.74 -13.88
CA PRO A 263 15.13 14.30 -12.83
C PRO A 263 15.78 14.40 -11.45
N VAL A 264 15.17 15.16 -10.54
CA VAL A 264 15.61 15.27 -9.14
C VAL A 264 14.53 14.82 -8.16
N GLY A 265 13.28 14.71 -8.59
CA GLY A 265 12.19 14.22 -7.77
C GLY A 265 10.99 13.80 -8.59
N PHE A 266 10.09 13.05 -7.97
CA PHE A 266 8.91 12.52 -8.61
C PHE A 266 7.77 12.42 -7.59
N ALA A 267 6.56 12.72 -8.03
CA ALA A 267 5.34 12.49 -7.27
C ALA A 267 4.30 11.76 -8.14
N LEU A 268 3.76 10.67 -7.64
CA LEU A 268 2.67 9.93 -8.26
C LEU A 268 1.46 9.93 -7.34
N SER A 269 0.38 10.55 -7.80
CA SER A 269 -0.90 10.52 -7.13
C SER A 269 -1.96 9.84 -8.00
N LEU A 270 -2.76 8.97 -7.39
CA LEU A 270 -3.81 8.22 -8.04
C LEU A 270 -5.18 8.72 -7.56
N PRO A 271 -6.16 8.92 -8.45
CA PRO A 271 -7.54 9.11 -8.03
C PRO A 271 -8.02 7.93 -7.20
N ASP A 272 -8.74 8.19 -6.12
CA ASP A 272 -9.26 7.14 -5.25
C ASP A 272 -10.48 6.46 -5.86
N ILE A 273 -10.23 5.48 -6.73
CA ILE A 273 -11.26 4.68 -7.35
C ILE A 273 -12.06 3.85 -6.34
N ASN A 274 -11.58 3.69 -5.09
CA ASN A 274 -12.32 2.98 -4.05
C ASN A 274 -13.66 3.67 -3.73
N ILE A 275 -13.77 4.99 -3.92
CA ILE A 275 -15.04 5.72 -3.80
C ILE A 275 -16.12 5.11 -4.71
N ALA A 276 -15.75 4.71 -5.93
CA ALA A 276 -16.65 4.06 -6.86
C ALA A 276 -16.76 2.55 -6.58
N LEU A 277 -15.64 1.87 -6.33
CA LEU A 277 -15.61 0.42 -6.10
C LEU A 277 -16.28 -0.01 -4.80
N LYS A 278 -16.50 0.89 -3.84
CA LYS A 278 -17.30 0.66 -2.62
C LYS A 278 -18.70 0.13 -2.92
N TYR A 279 -19.27 0.52 -4.07
CA TYR A 279 -20.57 0.05 -4.54
C TYR A 279 -20.51 -1.33 -5.22
N ASN A 280 -19.32 -1.77 -5.67
CA ASN A 280 -19.10 -3.09 -6.27
C ASN A 280 -19.00 -4.19 -5.21
N LYS A 281 -20.13 -4.51 -4.56
CA LYS A 281 -20.20 -5.57 -3.54
C LYS A 281 -19.79 -6.95 -4.04
N SER A 282 -19.77 -7.19 -5.35
CA SER A 282 -19.39 -8.47 -5.94
C SER A 282 -17.88 -8.67 -6.13
N GLY A 283 -17.08 -7.60 -6.15
CA GLY A 283 -15.67 -7.64 -6.55
C GLY A 283 -15.41 -8.05 -8.01
N ARG A 284 -16.45 -8.24 -8.82
CA ARG A 284 -16.30 -8.65 -10.23
C ARG A 284 -15.96 -7.44 -11.10
N LEU A 285 -15.26 -7.68 -12.21
CA LEU A 285 -14.80 -6.62 -13.11
C LEU A 285 -15.97 -5.84 -13.74
N LEU A 286 -16.95 -6.52 -14.34
CA LEU A 286 -18.03 -5.84 -15.08
C LEU A 286 -18.87 -4.90 -14.18
N PRO A 287 -19.34 -5.31 -12.99
CA PRO A 287 -19.97 -4.37 -12.05
C PRO A 287 -19.01 -3.28 -11.57
N GLY A 288 -17.72 -3.60 -11.42
CA GLY A 288 -16.67 -2.62 -11.10
C GLY A 288 -16.59 -1.51 -12.14
N LEU A 289 -16.48 -1.86 -13.43
CA LEU A 289 -16.46 -0.91 -14.54
C LEU A 289 -17.74 -0.08 -14.60
N TYR A 290 -18.91 -0.70 -14.38
CA TYR A 290 -20.18 0.01 -14.30
C TYR A 290 -20.16 1.10 -13.21
N HIS A 291 -19.68 0.77 -12.00
CA HIS A 291 -19.59 1.73 -10.92
C HIS A 291 -18.52 2.80 -11.16
N LEU A 292 -17.37 2.45 -11.73
CA LEU A 292 -16.34 3.41 -12.12
C LEU A 292 -16.88 4.44 -13.13
N LEU A 293 -17.64 4.00 -14.14
CA LEU A 293 -18.24 4.88 -15.13
C LEU A 293 -19.35 5.76 -14.54
N THR A 294 -20.28 5.17 -13.79
CA THR A 294 -21.45 5.89 -13.25
C THR A 294 -21.14 6.78 -12.06
N LYS A 295 -20.06 6.49 -11.32
CA LYS A 295 -19.64 7.25 -10.12
C LYS A 295 -18.37 8.06 -10.34
N LYS A 296 -17.83 8.13 -11.58
CA LYS A 296 -16.60 8.89 -11.90
C LYS A 296 -16.60 10.31 -11.34
N LYS A 297 -17.71 11.04 -11.45
CA LYS A 297 -17.85 12.43 -10.96
C LYS A 297 -17.85 12.56 -9.43
N LYS A 298 -17.99 11.45 -8.69
CA LYS A 298 -17.90 11.43 -7.22
C LYS A 298 -16.47 11.24 -6.72
N ILE A 299 -15.54 10.87 -7.59
CA ILE A 299 -14.13 10.67 -7.22
C ILE A 299 -13.51 12.06 -7.08
N ASN A 300 -13.42 12.53 -5.84
CA ASN A 300 -12.90 13.84 -5.46
C ASN A 300 -11.66 13.74 -4.54
N TRP A 301 -11.11 12.53 -4.40
CA TRP A 301 -9.99 12.22 -3.53
C TRP A 301 -8.83 11.64 -4.35
N VAL A 302 -7.60 11.95 -3.97
CA VAL A 302 -6.38 11.33 -4.53
C VAL A 302 -5.52 10.71 -3.42
N ARG A 303 -4.77 9.66 -3.72
CA ARG A 303 -3.71 9.18 -2.84
C ARG A 303 -2.35 9.47 -3.46
N ILE A 304 -1.48 10.13 -2.72
CA ILE A 304 -0.07 10.29 -3.07
C ILE A 304 0.63 8.98 -2.68
N ILE A 305 0.86 8.10 -3.65
CA ILE A 305 1.40 6.76 -3.39
C ILE A 305 2.93 6.75 -3.36
N ILE A 306 3.57 7.66 -4.11
CA ILE A 306 5.01 7.80 -4.17
C ILE A 306 5.30 9.30 -4.25
N LEU A 307 6.14 9.79 -3.34
CA LEU A 307 6.79 11.08 -3.48
C LEU A 307 8.23 10.93 -3.03
N GLY A 308 9.18 11.28 -3.89
CA GLY A 308 10.59 11.13 -3.61
C GLY A 308 11.41 12.24 -4.24
N VAL A 309 12.48 12.62 -3.56
CA VAL A 309 13.52 13.52 -4.05
C VAL A 309 14.85 12.81 -3.83
N ILE A 310 15.72 12.82 -4.84
CA ILE A 310 17.03 12.15 -4.76
C ILE A 310 17.86 12.77 -3.64
N HIS A 311 18.78 11.99 -3.06
CA HIS A 311 19.54 12.36 -1.87
C HIS A 311 20.18 13.75 -1.90
N SER A 312 20.77 14.15 -3.03
CA SER A 312 21.44 15.45 -3.18
C SER A 312 20.49 16.65 -3.05
N TYR A 313 19.17 16.45 -3.17
CA TYR A 313 18.17 17.50 -3.11
C TYR A 313 17.20 17.38 -1.93
N GLN A 314 17.32 16.38 -1.04
CA GLN A 314 16.35 16.16 0.04
C GLN A 314 16.23 17.33 1.04
N GLN A 315 17.33 18.07 1.28
CA GLN A 315 17.35 19.20 2.23
C GLN A 315 17.04 20.57 1.58
N THR A 316 16.64 20.58 0.31
CA THR A 316 16.36 21.82 -0.44
C THR A 316 14.93 22.33 -0.26
N GLY A 317 14.03 21.48 0.25
CA GLY A 317 12.60 21.76 0.35
C GLY A 317 11.79 21.41 -0.90
N ILE A 318 12.41 20.86 -1.96
CA ILE A 318 11.72 20.44 -3.19
C ILE A 318 10.57 19.47 -2.92
N ALA A 319 10.70 18.57 -1.92
CA ALA A 319 9.63 17.64 -1.56
C ALA A 319 8.35 18.37 -1.12
N ALA A 320 8.46 19.41 -0.30
CA ALA A 320 7.31 20.22 0.13
C ALA A 320 6.67 20.96 -1.05
N VAL A 321 7.49 21.45 -2.01
CA VAL A 321 6.99 22.08 -3.23
C VAL A 321 6.29 21.07 -4.14
N LEU A 322 6.79 19.83 -4.23
CA LEU A 322 6.11 18.74 -4.96
C LEU A 322 4.74 18.44 -4.37
N PHE A 323 4.60 18.36 -3.04
CA PHE A 323 3.29 18.21 -2.40
C PHE A 323 2.36 19.39 -2.73
N TYR A 324 2.87 20.62 -2.65
CA TYR A 324 2.10 21.81 -2.96
C TYR A 324 1.64 21.84 -4.44
N GLU A 325 2.54 21.53 -5.37
CA GLU A 325 2.23 21.47 -6.80
C GLU A 325 1.25 20.33 -7.10
N THR A 326 1.36 19.20 -6.41
CA THR A 326 0.38 18.10 -6.48
C THR A 326 -1.00 18.59 -6.03
N ALA A 327 -1.11 19.26 -4.88
CA ALA A 327 -2.37 19.79 -4.37
C ALA A 327 -3.02 20.79 -5.35
N LYS A 328 -2.22 21.70 -5.94
CA LYS A 328 -2.68 22.64 -6.98
C LYS A 328 -3.28 21.92 -8.19
N ARG A 329 -2.56 20.93 -8.74
CA ARG A 329 -3.02 20.19 -9.92
C ARG A 329 -4.23 19.33 -9.61
N ALA A 330 -4.26 18.67 -8.45
CA ALA A 330 -5.38 17.89 -7.97
C ALA A 330 -6.66 18.75 -7.85
N THR A 331 -6.56 19.91 -7.19
CA THR A 331 -7.68 20.83 -7.00
C THR A 331 -8.23 21.33 -8.34
N ARG A 332 -7.34 21.69 -9.28
CA ARG A 332 -7.75 22.10 -10.65
C ARG A 332 -8.54 21.01 -11.38
N LEU A 333 -8.24 19.74 -11.10
CA LEU A 333 -8.90 18.59 -11.69
C LEU A 333 -10.17 18.15 -10.93
N GLY A 334 -10.55 18.86 -9.86
CA GLY A 334 -11.74 18.55 -9.05
C GLY A 334 -11.50 17.56 -7.91
N TYR A 335 -10.23 17.28 -7.57
CA TYR A 335 -9.88 16.51 -6.38
C TYR A 335 -9.54 17.46 -5.24
N TYR A 336 -10.40 17.53 -4.23
CA TYR A 336 -10.29 18.47 -3.12
C TYR A 336 -9.68 17.83 -1.87
N ASP A 337 -9.69 16.51 -1.79
CA ASP A 337 -9.12 15.75 -0.69
C ASP A 337 -7.96 14.86 -1.17
N GLY A 338 -7.03 14.59 -0.27
CA GLY A 338 -5.84 13.80 -0.53
C GLY A 338 -5.45 12.93 0.66
N GLU A 339 -4.89 11.75 0.41
CA GLU A 339 -4.16 10.98 1.42
C GLU A 339 -2.67 10.99 1.06
N ALA A 340 -1.83 11.48 1.98
CA ALA A 340 -0.38 11.27 1.94
C ALA A 340 -0.03 10.08 2.85
N SER A 341 0.34 8.97 2.23
CA SER A 341 0.61 7.70 2.91
C SER A 341 1.49 6.79 2.03
N TRP A 342 2.29 5.88 2.55
CA TRP A 342 2.59 5.59 3.95
C TRP A 342 3.78 6.37 4.44
N VAL A 343 3.60 7.13 5.51
CA VAL A 343 4.70 7.85 6.15
C VAL A 343 5.16 7.08 7.37
N LEU A 344 6.43 6.68 7.42
CA LEU A 344 6.99 6.02 8.60
C LEU A 344 6.91 6.94 9.83
N GLU A 345 6.55 6.38 10.99
CA GLU A 345 6.43 7.15 12.23
C GLU A 345 7.70 7.94 12.62
N ASP A 346 8.87 7.47 12.19
CA ASP A 346 10.19 8.08 12.44
C ASP A 346 10.73 8.91 11.25
N ASN A 347 9.98 9.05 10.15
CA ASN A 347 10.36 9.91 9.04
C ASN A 347 10.04 11.38 9.33
N LEU A 348 10.92 12.01 10.13
CA LEU A 348 10.79 13.41 10.55
C LEU A 348 10.61 14.39 9.37
N MET A 349 11.25 14.14 8.23
CA MET A 349 11.17 15.02 7.07
C MET A 349 9.76 15.01 6.46
N MET A 350 9.17 13.83 6.30
CA MET A 350 7.82 13.68 5.78
C MET A 350 6.76 14.11 6.80
N ASN A 351 6.95 13.80 8.08
CA ASN A 351 6.05 14.25 9.15
C ASN A 351 6.00 15.79 9.23
N ARG A 352 7.15 16.48 9.16
CA ARG A 352 7.21 17.95 9.05
C ARG A 352 6.63 18.48 7.74
N SER A 353 6.76 17.75 6.65
CA SER A 353 6.14 18.15 5.37
C SER A 353 4.62 18.09 5.46
N ALA A 354 4.06 17.09 6.16
CA ALA A 354 2.63 17.01 6.45
C ALA A 354 2.15 18.19 7.31
N GLU A 355 2.92 18.59 8.34
CA GLU A 355 2.64 19.78 9.15
C GLU A 355 2.62 21.07 8.32
N LEU A 356 3.58 21.25 7.40
CA LEU A 356 3.62 22.41 6.50
C LEU A 356 2.41 22.51 5.57
N LEU A 357 1.77 21.38 5.25
CA LEU A 357 0.56 21.29 4.44
C LEU A 357 -0.72 21.43 5.27
N ASN A 358 -0.61 21.63 6.59
CA ASN A 358 -1.73 21.56 7.54
C ASN A 358 -2.50 20.23 7.43
N ALA A 359 -1.80 19.14 7.13
CA ALA A 359 -2.39 17.82 6.98
C ALA A 359 -2.70 17.20 8.35
N GLU A 360 -3.79 16.44 8.42
CA GLU A 360 -4.28 15.83 9.65
C GLU A 360 -3.97 14.34 9.68
N LYS A 361 -3.25 13.85 10.69
CA LYS A 361 -3.07 12.41 10.89
C LYS A 361 -4.43 11.80 11.24
N TYR A 362 -4.96 10.95 10.37
CA TYR A 362 -6.30 10.37 10.55
C TYR A 362 -6.35 8.84 10.54
N LYS A 363 -5.29 8.17 10.06
CA LYS A 363 -5.13 6.72 10.18
C LYS A 363 -3.73 6.33 10.63
N THR A 364 -3.65 5.17 11.26
CA THR A 364 -2.39 4.52 11.59
C THR A 364 -2.50 3.04 11.24
N TYR A 365 -1.49 2.55 10.53
CA TYR A 365 -1.32 1.16 10.16
C TYR A 365 -0.10 0.62 10.88
N ARG A 366 -0.20 -0.59 11.43
CA ARG A 366 0.86 -1.20 12.23
C ARG A 366 1.41 -2.44 11.56
N ILE A 367 2.72 -2.49 11.46
CA ILE A 367 3.49 -3.70 11.22
C ILE A 367 3.89 -4.28 12.57
N TYR A 368 3.74 -5.60 12.68
CA TYR A 368 4.11 -6.40 13.81
C TYR A 368 5.28 -7.32 13.48
N ARG A 369 5.94 -7.82 14.52
CA ARG A 369 6.93 -8.88 14.44
C ARG A 369 6.80 -9.90 15.57
N MET A 370 7.41 -11.06 15.37
CA MET A 370 7.60 -12.09 16.39
C MET A 370 8.87 -12.89 16.09
N GLU A 371 9.58 -13.27 17.15
CA GLU A 371 10.73 -14.19 17.15
C GLU A 371 10.30 -15.54 17.74
N PHE A 372 10.88 -16.67 17.31
CA PHE A 372 10.44 -18.02 17.68
C PHE A 372 11.46 -19.16 17.48
#